data_AF-A0A0N0BQV8-F1
#
_entry.id   AF-A0A0N0BQV8-F1
#
_cell.length_a   1.000
_cell.length_b   1.000
_cell.length_c   1.000
_cell.angle_alpha   90.00
_cell.angle_beta   90.00
_cell.angle_gamma   90.00
#
_symmetry.space_group_name_H-M   'P 1'
#
loop_
_entity.id
_entity.type
_entity.pdbx_description
1 polymer ?
#
loop_
_entity_poly.entity_id
_entity_poly.type
_entity_poly.pdbx_seq_one_letter_code
_entity_poly.pdbx_strand_id
1 'polypeptide(L)' 'MTDLDGAAAVSVVNPSAVRTEFGSEEGEPFEERFEPGSVTEPEEAAEAIAFAASRPGSSAHEIDLYRRDKYADTM' A
#
# COMPACT_ATOMS: atom_id res chain seq x y z
N MET A 1 27.71 -9.69 15.86
CA MET A 1 26.64 -10.12 14.93
C MET A 1 25.57 -10.72 15.81
N THR A 2 24.45 -10.03 16.00
CA THR A 2 23.36 -10.56 16.83
C THR A 2 22.73 -11.70 16.06
N ASP A 3 22.62 -12.87 16.69
CA ASP A 3 21.84 -14.00 16.17
C ASP A 3 20.41 -13.52 15.91
N LEU A 4 20.00 -13.49 14.63
CA LEU A 4 18.64 -13.16 14.22
C LEU A 4 17.78 -14.42 14.01
N ASP A 5 18.30 -15.60 14.36
CA ASP A 5 17.56 -16.86 14.27
C ASP A 5 16.30 -16.77 15.15
N GLY A 6 15.15 -16.59 14.50
CA GLY A 6 13.84 -16.43 15.14
C GLY A 6 13.29 -15.00 15.24
N ALA A 7 14.00 -13.96 14.76
CA ALA A 7 13.47 -12.60 14.76
C ALA A 7 12.54 -12.36 13.56
N ALA A 8 11.26 -12.08 13.84
CA ALA A 8 10.28 -11.67 12.82
C ALA A 8 10.14 -10.14 12.80
N ALA A 9 10.18 -9.55 11.61
CA ALA A 9 9.79 -8.17 11.38
C ALA A 9 8.30 -8.09 11.03
N VAL A 10 7.63 -7.03 11.49
CA VAL A 10 6.23 -6.75 11.19
C VAL A 10 6.13 -5.35 10.60
N SER A 11 5.34 -5.24 9.53
CA SER A 11 5.05 -3.99 8.82
C SER A 11 3.55 -3.85 8.61
N VAL A 12 3.03 -2.64 8.79
CA VAL A 12 1.67 -2.26 8.38
C VAL A 12 1.78 -1.46 7.08
N VAL A 13 1.11 -1.92 6.03
CA VAL A 13 1.01 -1.19 4.76
C VAL A 13 -0.45 -0.78 4.57
N ASN A 14 -0.71 0.52 4.58
CA ASN A 14 -2.04 1.11 4.61
C ASN A 14 -2.25 2.00 3.38
N PRO A 15 -2.63 1.42 2.23
CA PRO A 15 -2.92 2.19 1.04
C PRO A 15 -4.36 2.72 1.04
N SER A 16 -4.55 3.93 0.51
CA SER A 16 -5.86 4.53 0.32
C SER A 16 -6.42 4.26 -1.08
N ALA A 17 -7.69 3.86 -1.14
CA ALA A 17 -8.46 3.65 -2.37
C ALA A 17 -7.69 2.90 -3.47
N VAL A 18 -7.35 1.64 -3.22
CA VAL A 18 -6.69 0.81 -4.23
C VAL A 18 -7.72 0.29 -5.23
N ARG A 19 -7.42 0.37 -6.53
CA ARG A 19 -8.27 -0.10 -7.62
C ARG A 19 -8.30 -1.63 -7.70
N THR A 20 -9.04 -2.26 -6.79
CA THR A 20 -9.15 -3.73 -6.68
C THR A 20 -10.60 -4.21 -6.82
N GLU A 21 -10.77 -5.53 -6.88
CA GLU A 21 -12.06 -6.22 -6.78
C GLU A 21 -12.61 -6.30 -5.34
N PHE A 22 -11.94 -5.73 -4.33
CA PHE A 22 -12.41 -5.78 -2.95
C PHE A 22 -13.77 -5.09 -2.80
N GLY A 23 -14.66 -5.71 -2.02
CA GLY A 23 -16.02 -5.20 -1.80
C GLY A 23 -17.02 -5.56 -2.91
N SER A 24 -16.64 -6.39 -3.89
CA SER A 24 -17.54 -6.84 -4.97
C SER A 24 -18.78 -7.60 -4.48
N GLU A 25 -18.71 -8.23 -3.30
CA GLU A 25 -19.85 -8.89 -2.65
C GLU A 25 -20.87 -7.89 -2.05
N GLU A 26 -20.43 -6.65 -1.76
CA GLU A 26 -21.22 -5.63 -1.05
C GLU A 26 -21.59 -4.42 -1.93
N GLY A 27 -21.06 -4.34 -3.15
CA GLY A 27 -21.31 -3.25 -4.08
C GLY A 27 -20.39 -3.24 -5.29
N GLU A 28 -20.25 -2.08 -5.91
CA GLU A 28 -19.36 -1.88 -7.05
C GLU A 28 -17.89 -1.82 -6.57
N PRO A 29 -17.02 -2.75 -7.01
CA PRO A 29 -15.62 -2.75 -6.62
C PRO A 29 -14.89 -1.51 -7.16
N PHE A 30 -13.78 -1.16 -6.54
CA PHE A 30 -13.01 0.03 -6.94
C PHE A 30 -12.41 -0.10 -8.34
N GLU A 31 -12.17 -1.32 -8.81
CA GLU A 31 -11.80 -1.60 -10.19
C GLU A 31 -12.82 -1.12 -11.22
N GLU A 32 -14.11 -1.29 -10.95
CA GLU A 32 -15.18 -0.86 -11.85
C GLU A 32 -15.51 0.63 -11.66
N ARG A 33 -15.49 1.08 -10.40
CA ARG A 33 -15.88 2.45 -10.03
C ARG A 33 -14.89 3.53 -10.50
N PHE A 34 -13.60 3.22 -10.58
CA PHE A 34 -12.54 4.19 -10.85
C PHE A 34 -11.82 3.90 -12.15
N GLU A 35 -11.54 4.95 -12.92
CA GLU A 35 -10.72 4.84 -14.13
C GLU A 35 -9.25 4.51 -13.77
N PRO A 36 -8.52 3.82 -14.65
CA PRO A 36 -7.09 3.61 -14.46
C PRO A 36 -6.30 4.90 -14.21
N GLY A 37 -5.48 4.90 -13.15
CA GLY A 37 -4.67 6.04 -12.71
C GLY A 37 -5.45 7.10 -11.91
N SER A 38 -6.77 6.96 -11.74
CA SER A 38 -7.58 7.92 -10.98
C SER A 38 -7.57 7.68 -9.47
N VAL A 39 -7.16 6.49 -9.03
CA VAL A 39 -6.90 6.13 -7.62
C VAL A 39 -5.61 5.29 -7.53
N THR A 40 -5.28 4.76 -6.35
CA THR A 40 -4.03 4.01 -6.15
C THR A 40 -4.09 2.71 -6.95
N GLU A 41 -3.06 2.41 -7.72
CA GLU A 41 -3.00 1.17 -8.48
C GLU A 41 -2.53 -0.02 -7.62
N PRO A 42 -2.98 -1.25 -7.88
CA PRO A 42 -2.51 -2.44 -7.17
C PRO A 42 -0.97 -2.57 -7.17
N GLU A 43 -0.32 -2.20 -8.27
CA GLU A 43 1.13 -2.21 -8.41
C GLU A 43 1.82 -1.27 -7.42
N GLU A 44 1.25 -0.10 -7.13
CA GLU A 44 1.81 0.84 -6.15
C GLU A 44 1.77 0.25 -4.72
N ALA A 45 0.68 -0.44 -4.37
CA ALA A 45 0.57 -1.15 -3.10
C ALA A 45 1.56 -2.33 -3.02
N ALA A 46 1.73 -3.08 -4.11
CA ALA A 46 2.69 -4.17 -4.20
C ALA A 46 4.14 -3.68 -4.07
N GLU A 47 4.48 -2.53 -4.66
CA GLU A 47 5.78 -1.89 -4.52
C GLU A 47 6.07 -1.48 -3.07
N ALA A 48 5.07 -0.94 -2.35
CA ALA A 48 5.21 -0.60 -0.93
C ALA A 48 5.47 -1.84 -0.06
N ILE A 49 4.78 -2.95 -0.34
CA ILE A 49 5.01 -4.23 0.34
C ILE A 49 6.42 -4.75 0.04
N ALA A 50 6.85 -4.71 -1.23
CA ALA A 50 8.18 -5.13 -1.64
C ALA A 50 9.29 -4.27 -0.98
N PHE A 51 9.07 -2.96 -0.86
CA PHE A 51 9.96 -2.07 -0.13
C PHE A 51 10.08 -2.46 1.35
N ALA A 52 8.95 -2.71 2.03
CA ALA A 52 8.96 -3.10 3.45
C ALA A 52 9.69 -4.44 3.67
N ALA A 53 9.40 -5.44 2.82
CA ALA A 53 9.93 -6.79 2.94
C ALA A 53 11.43 -6.91 2.61
N SER A 54 11.97 -5.98 1.80
CA SER A 54 13.35 -6.05 1.33
C SER A 54 14.36 -5.27 2.18
N ARG A 55 13.94 -4.62 3.28
CA ARG A 55 14.83 -3.76 4.08
C ARG A 55 15.93 -4.56 4.78
N PRO A 56 17.21 -4.25 4.52
CA PRO A 56 18.30 -4.81 5.32
C PRO A 56 18.38 -4.10 6.68
N GLY A 57 18.61 -4.87 7.74
CA GLY A 57 18.79 -4.34 9.10
C GLY A 57 17.46 -3.93 9.75
N SER A 58 17.08 -2.65 9.61
CA SER A 58 15.87 -2.10 10.23
C SER A 58 14.60 -2.46 9.45
N SER A 59 13.50 -2.73 10.16
CA SER A 59 12.18 -2.88 9.54
C SER A 59 11.51 -1.53 9.28
N ALA A 60 10.73 -1.45 8.20
CA ALA A 60 9.77 -0.37 8.01
C ALA A 60 8.49 -0.75 8.78
N HIS A 61 8.26 -0.14 9.94
CA HIS A 61 7.12 -0.53 10.80
C HIS A 61 5.76 -0.18 10.16
N GLU A 62 5.68 0.95 9.46
CA GLU A 62 4.42 1.45 8.90
C GLU A 62 4.67 2.23 7.60
N ILE A 63 3.78 2.05 6.63
CA ILE A 63 3.76 2.75 5.35
C ILE A 63 2.31 3.12 5.03
N ASP A 64 1.99 4.40 5.10
CA ASP A 64 0.73 4.95 4.62
C ASP A 64 0.87 5.46 3.18
N LEU A 65 0.07 4.93 2.26
CA LEU A 65 0.11 5.30 0.85
C LEU A 65 -1.11 6.13 0.46
N TYR A 66 -0.87 7.43 0.27
CA TYR A 66 -1.86 8.40 -0.21
C TYR A 66 -1.37 9.04 -1.51
N ARG A 67 -2.29 9.18 -2.47
CA ARG A 67 -1.98 9.86 -3.73
C ARG A 67 -1.61 11.31 -3.47
N ARG A 68 -0.56 11.78 -4.16
CA ARG A 68 -0.04 13.14 -3.98
C ARG A 68 -1.03 14.23 -4.34
N ASP A 69 -1.94 13.97 -5.28
CA ASP A 69 -2.98 14.91 -5.69
C ASP A 69 -3.96 15.23 -4.56
N LYS A 70 -4.10 14.37 -3.54
CA LYS A 70 -4.87 14.65 -2.31
C LYS A 70 -4.30 15.79 -1.49
N TYR A 71 -3.03 16.14 -1.69
CA TYR A 71 -2.35 17.24 -0.99
C TYR A 71 -2.13 18.47 -1.88
N ALA A 72 -2.54 18.41 -3.15
CA ALA A 72 -2.46 19.57 -4.01
C ALA A 72 -3.54 20.58 -3.57
N ASP A 73 -3.12 21.81 -3.26
CA ASP A 73 -4.06 22.92 -3.05
C ASP A 73 -4.88 23.09 -4.33
N THR A 74 -6.19 22.86 -4.23
CA THR A 74 -7.15 23.38 -5.21
C THR A 74 -7.24 24.89 -5.02
N MET A 75 -6.29 25.64 -5.59
CA MET A 75 -6.44 27.08 -5.84
C MET A 75 -7.45 27.33 -6.95
#